data_AF-A0A923AWE3-F1
#
_entry.id   AF-A0A923AWE3-F1
#
_cell.length_a   1.000
_cell.length_b   1.000
_cell.length_c   1.000
_cell.angle_alpha   90.00
_cell.angle_beta   90.00
_cell.angle_gamma   90.00
#
_symmetry.space_group_name_H-M   'P 1'
#
loop_
_entity.id
_entity.type
_entity.pdbx_description
1 polymer ?
#
loop_
_entity_poly.entity_id
_entity_poly.type
_entity_poly.pdbx_seq_one_letter_code
_entity_poly.pdbx_strand_id
1 'polypeptide(L)'
;MSIDPAPPARNRPLTGDARRWDAARDEYLAGSPAEAVCRRHDLRLATFRRRALREGWRRMDQPQPDTPPQQDEPLVIPEAPSGAIGDAPLTAAQMLDRCWSHIQAAVAAGRVIEARGWMRLYKDLKPFAHYEAIAAREARMEREAAERRE
;
A
#
# COMPACT_ATOMS: atom_id res chain seq x y z
N MET A 1 -10.43 -16.74 -64.07
CA MET A 1 -9.41 -17.37 -63.22
C MET A 1 -8.85 -16.31 -62.28
N SER A 2 -9.31 -16.28 -61.03
CA SER A 2 -8.59 -15.68 -59.91
C SER A 2 -8.80 -16.62 -58.74
N ILE A 3 -7.78 -17.45 -58.48
CA ILE A 3 -7.71 -18.29 -57.30
C ILE A 3 -7.09 -17.39 -56.24
N ASP A 4 -7.91 -16.85 -55.35
CA ASP A 4 -7.41 -16.21 -54.14
C ASP A 4 -6.66 -17.26 -53.30
N PRO A 5 -5.42 -17.00 -52.86
CA PRO A 5 -4.69 -17.94 -52.03
C PRO A 5 -5.39 -18.07 -50.67
N ALA A 6 -5.67 -19.32 -50.28
CA ALA A 6 -6.24 -19.65 -48.99
C ALA A 6 -5.48 -18.96 -47.84
N PRO A 7 -6.18 -18.36 -46.86
CA PRO A 7 -5.52 -17.72 -45.72
C PRO A 7 -4.70 -18.76 -44.95
N PRO A 8 -3.49 -18.42 -44.47
CA PRO A 8 -2.65 -19.38 -43.75
C PRO A 8 -3.40 -19.88 -42.53
N ALA A 9 -3.42 -21.20 -42.36
CA ALA A 9 -4.02 -21.88 -41.23
C ALA A 9 -3.51 -21.26 -39.92
N ARG A 10 -4.33 -20.38 -39.32
CA ARG A 10 -4.09 -19.89 -37.97
C ARG A 10 -4.22 -21.11 -37.08
N ASN A 11 -3.09 -21.54 -36.50
CA ASN A 11 -2.98 -22.56 -35.47
C ASN A 11 -4.16 -22.45 -34.50
N ARG A 12 -5.23 -23.21 -34.77
CA ARG A 12 -6.36 -23.29 -33.86
C ARG A 12 -5.88 -24.20 -32.75
N PRO A 13 -5.72 -23.71 -31.50
CA PRO A 13 -5.25 -24.58 -30.44
C PRO A 13 -6.20 -25.77 -30.35
N LEU A 14 -5.63 -26.97 -30.20
CA LEU A 14 -6.40 -28.15 -29.81
C LEU A 14 -7.22 -27.76 -28.57
N THR A 15 -8.48 -28.17 -28.49
CA THR A 15 -9.42 -27.73 -27.43
C THR A 15 -8.84 -27.90 -26.02
N GLY A 16 -7.94 -28.87 -25.80
CA GLY A 16 -7.18 -29.06 -24.55
C GLY A 16 -6.15 -27.96 -24.26
N ASP A 17 -5.42 -27.49 -25.28
CA ASP A 17 -4.50 -26.36 -25.12
C ASP A 17 -5.25 -25.07 -24.83
N ALA A 18 -6.38 -24.82 -25.49
CA ALA A 18 -7.20 -23.65 -25.20
C ALA A 18 -7.63 -23.62 -23.73
N ARG A 19 -8.17 -24.73 -23.20
CA ARG A 19 -8.57 -24.85 -21.79
C ARG A 19 -7.40 -24.66 -20.82
N ARG A 20 -6.22 -25.19 -21.15
CA ARG A 20 -4.99 -25.02 -20.37
C ARG A 20 -4.56 -23.56 -20.30
N TRP A 21 -4.67 -22.84 -21.41
CA TRP A 21 -4.36 -21.41 -21.47
C TRP A 21 -5.38 -20.54 -20.74
N ASP A 22 -6.68 -20.90 -20.81
CA ASP A 22 -7.73 -20.22 -20.04
C ASP A 22 -7.52 -20.42 -18.54
N ALA A 23 -7.25 -21.66 -18.08
CA ALA A 23 -6.97 -21.94 -16.67
C ALA A 23 -5.71 -21.21 -16.17
N ALA A 24 -4.65 -21.15 -16.98
CA ALA A 24 -3.44 -20.42 -16.65
C ALA A 24 -3.67 -18.91 -16.57
N ARG A 25 -4.50 -18.35 -17.46
CA ARG A 25 -4.89 -16.93 -17.41
C ARG A 25 -5.65 -16.64 -16.12
N ASP A 26 -6.66 -17.43 -15.81
CA ASP A 26 -7.55 -17.19 -14.67
C ASP A 26 -6.75 -17.28 -13.35
N GLU A 27 -5.83 -18.24 -13.21
CA GLU A 27 -4.95 -18.35 -12.03
C GLU A 27 -3.96 -17.18 -11.92
N TYR A 28 -3.44 -16.68 -13.05
CA TYR A 28 -2.55 -15.51 -13.07
C TYR A 28 -3.29 -14.22 -12.69
N LEU A 29 -4.51 -14.04 -13.21
CA LEU A 29 -5.38 -12.90 -12.89
C LEU A 29 -5.90 -12.96 -11.44
N ALA A 30 -6.07 -14.16 -10.87
CA ALA A 30 -6.38 -14.36 -9.45
C ALA A 30 -5.22 -13.97 -8.51
N GLY A 31 -4.05 -13.60 -9.05
CA GLY A 31 -2.92 -13.06 -8.27
C GLY A 31 -1.72 -14.00 -8.16
N SER A 32 -1.77 -15.23 -8.68
CA SER A 32 -0.62 -16.13 -8.63
C SER A 32 0.57 -15.61 -9.45
N PRO A 33 1.82 -15.88 -9.03
CA PRO A 33 2.98 -15.48 -9.80
C PRO A 33 3.09 -16.30 -11.10
N ALA A 34 3.48 -15.64 -12.20
CA ALA A 34 3.54 -16.27 -13.53
C ALA A 34 4.42 -17.53 -13.56
N GLU A 35 5.47 -17.60 -12.75
CA GLU A 35 6.34 -18.77 -12.63
C GLU A 35 5.65 -19.97 -11.97
N ALA A 36 4.79 -19.75 -10.98
CA ALA A 36 4.01 -20.82 -10.36
C ALA A 36 2.94 -21.34 -11.33
N VAL A 37 2.23 -20.44 -12.01
CA VAL A 37 1.24 -20.78 -13.04
C VAL A 37 1.89 -21.58 -14.17
N CYS A 38 3.03 -21.10 -14.68
CA CYS A 38 3.76 -21.80 -15.75
C CYS A 38 4.20 -23.21 -15.34
N ARG A 39 4.66 -23.40 -14.09
CA ARG A 39 5.03 -24.74 -13.59
C ARG A 39 3.82 -25.67 -13.48
N ARG A 40 2.69 -25.18 -12.96
CA ARG A 40 1.46 -25.98 -12.76
C ARG A 40 0.82 -26.41 -14.07
N HIS A 41 0.80 -25.49 -15.03
CA HIS A 41 0.25 -25.73 -16.34
C HIS A 41 1.33 -26.15 -17.34
N ASP A 42 2.55 -26.53 -16.94
CA ASP A 42 3.66 -26.94 -17.82
C ASP A 42 3.86 -26.03 -19.07
N LEU A 43 3.71 -24.72 -18.86
CA LEU A 43 3.90 -23.69 -19.89
C LEU A 43 5.31 -23.09 -19.78
N ARG A 44 5.87 -22.69 -20.92
CA ARG A 44 7.12 -21.90 -20.91
C ARG A 44 6.82 -20.46 -20.54
N LEU A 45 7.57 -19.93 -19.56
CA LEU A 45 7.41 -18.56 -19.05
C LEU A 45 7.49 -17.49 -20.15
N ALA A 46 8.43 -17.64 -21.09
CA ALA A 46 8.59 -16.71 -22.21
C ALA A 46 7.35 -16.71 -23.15
N THR A 47 6.80 -17.89 -23.43
CA THR A 47 5.58 -18.04 -24.24
C THR A 47 4.37 -17.44 -23.52
N PHE A 48 4.26 -17.68 -22.21
CA PHE A 48 3.22 -17.10 -21.38
C PHE A 48 3.27 -15.57 -21.37
N ARG A 49 4.44 -14.97 -21.12
CA ARG A 49 4.62 -13.51 -21.13
C ARG A 49 4.29 -12.88 -22.48
N ARG A 50 4.73 -13.49 -23.59
CA ARG A 50 4.43 -13.01 -24.95
C ARG A 50 2.92 -13.05 -25.24
N ARG A 51 2.25 -14.11 -24.79
CA ARG A 51 0.81 -14.25 -24.94
C ARG A 51 0.04 -13.26 -24.06
N ALA A 52 0.45 -13.11 -22.79
CA ALA A 52 -0.11 -12.14 -21.86
C ALA A 52 0.00 -10.69 -22.37
N LEU A 53 1.11 -10.34 -23.03
CA LEU A 53 1.27 -9.05 -23.71
C LEU A 53 0.29 -8.88 -24.87
N ARG A 54 0.16 -9.89 -25.73
CA ARG A 54 -0.71 -9.85 -26.92
C ARG A 54 -2.20 -9.83 -26.56
N GLU A 55 -2.57 -10.50 -25.48
CA GLU A 55 -3.96 -10.70 -25.06
C GLU A 55 -4.36 -9.80 -23.88
N GLY A 56 -3.49 -8.85 -23.48
CA GLY A 56 -3.80 -7.83 -22.48
C GLY A 56 -3.95 -8.36 -21.05
N TRP A 57 -3.28 -9.45 -20.70
CA TRP A 57 -3.41 -10.07 -19.37
C TRP A 57 -2.48 -9.46 -18.34
N ARG A 58 -1.54 -8.58 -18.73
CA ARG A 58 -0.58 -8.04 -17.75
C ARG A 58 -1.34 -7.25 -16.70
N ARG A 59 -0.85 -7.28 -15.47
CA ARG A 59 -1.44 -6.51 -14.36
C ARG A 59 -1.57 -5.01 -14.65
N MET A 60 -0.71 -4.46 -15.52
CA MET A 60 -0.78 -3.06 -15.98
C MET A 60 -1.86 -2.82 -17.03
N ASP A 61 -2.29 -3.86 -17.74
CA ASP A 61 -3.33 -3.81 -18.77
C ASP A 61 -4.72 -4.09 -18.16
N GLN A 62 -4.79 -4.62 -16.94
CA GLN A 62 -6.04 -4.80 -16.22
C GLN A 62 -6.58 -3.45 -15.78
N PRO A 63 -7.90 -3.21 -15.86
CA PRO A 63 -8.49 -2.03 -15.24
C PRO A 63 -8.07 -2.02 -13.78
N GLN A 64 -7.51 -0.89 -13.34
CA GLN A 64 -7.14 -0.73 -11.94
C GLN A 64 -8.40 -1.06 -11.12
N PRO A 65 -8.34 -2.03 -10.20
CA PRO A 65 -9.51 -2.35 -9.41
C PRO A 65 -9.99 -1.05 -8.75
N ASP A 66 -11.29 -0.76 -8.87
CA ASP A 66 -11.94 0.32 -8.11
C ASP A 66 -11.81 0.09 -6.59
N THR A 67 -11.38 -1.11 -6.20
CA THR A 67 -10.89 -1.40 -4.87
C THR A 67 -9.60 -0.62 -4.65
N PRO A 68 -9.58 0.41 -3.78
CA PRO A 68 -8.34 1.05 -3.37
C PRO A 68 -7.36 -0.05 -2.94
N PRO A 69 -6.03 0.13 -3.18
CA PRO A 69 -5.03 -0.85 -2.76
C PRO A 69 -5.36 -1.19 -1.33
N GLN A 70 -5.59 -2.49 -1.05
CA GLN A 70 -6.08 -2.99 0.22
C GLN A 70 -5.34 -2.24 1.31
N GLN A 71 -6.01 -1.22 1.85
CA GLN A 71 -5.40 -0.40 2.87
C GLN A 71 -5.14 -1.43 3.95
N ASP A 72 -3.87 -1.54 4.37
CA ASP A 72 -3.51 -2.26 5.59
C ASP A 72 -4.65 -1.99 6.57
N GLU A 73 -5.28 -3.08 7.00
CA GLU A 73 -6.45 -3.13 7.87
C GLU A 73 -6.55 -1.84 8.69
N PRO A 74 -7.66 -1.06 8.56
CA PRO A 74 -7.72 0.30 9.06
C PRO A 74 -7.12 0.31 10.44
N LEU A 75 -6.03 1.08 10.60
CA LEU A 75 -5.31 1.17 11.86
C LEU A 75 -6.38 1.45 12.91
N VAL A 76 -6.75 0.43 13.69
CA VAL A 76 -7.79 0.58 14.70
C VAL A 76 -7.12 1.45 15.73
N ILE A 77 -7.34 2.76 15.62
CA ILE A 77 -6.94 3.72 16.63
C ILE A 77 -7.78 3.29 17.83
N PRO A 78 -7.18 2.67 18.87
CA PRO A 78 -7.96 2.32 20.03
C PRO A 78 -8.62 3.59 20.54
N GLU A 79 -9.92 3.48 20.81
CA GLU A 79 -10.71 4.57 21.35
C GLU A 79 -9.92 5.20 22.50
N ALA A 80 -9.69 6.52 22.40
CA ALA A 80 -8.84 7.22 23.35
C ALA A 80 -9.28 6.84 24.77
N PRO A 81 -8.37 6.46 25.69
CA PRO A 81 -8.76 6.05 27.03
C PRO A 81 -9.65 7.16 27.60
N SER A 82 -10.92 6.81 27.84
CA SER A 82 -11.91 7.69 28.44
C SER A 82 -11.52 7.88 29.90
N GLY A 83 -10.53 8.72 30.12
CA GLY A 83 -9.83 8.82 31.38
C GLY A 83 -8.63 9.73 31.27
N ALA A 84 -8.88 11.02 31.47
CA ALA A 84 -7.90 12.06 31.77
C ALA A 84 -6.95 12.48 30.64
N ILE A 85 -7.41 13.40 29.78
CA ILE A 85 -6.70 14.65 29.49
C ILE A 85 -7.82 15.71 29.41
N GLY A 86 -7.71 16.80 30.17
CA GLY A 86 -8.75 17.85 30.16
C GLY A 86 -9.07 18.36 28.74
N ASP A 87 -10.14 19.13 28.60
CA ASP A 87 -10.69 19.64 27.31
C ASP A 87 -9.70 20.40 26.41
N ALA A 88 -8.43 20.54 26.80
CA ALA A 88 -7.37 21.07 25.97
C ALA A 88 -6.96 20.05 24.88
N PRO A 89 -6.85 20.49 23.61
CA PRO A 89 -6.33 19.65 22.54
C PRO A 89 -4.90 19.19 22.85
N LEU A 90 -4.56 17.98 22.41
CA LEU A 90 -3.22 17.44 22.60
C LEU A 90 -2.19 18.26 21.82
N THR A 91 -1.06 18.54 22.45
CA THR A 91 0.09 19.13 21.75
C THR A 91 0.76 18.10 20.84
N ALA A 92 1.49 18.55 19.83
CA ALA A 92 2.20 17.64 18.93
C ALA A 92 3.22 16.77 19.70
N ALA A 93 3.81 17.28 20.78
CA ALA A 93 4.68 16.51 21.66
C ALA A 93 3.95 15.33 22.35
N GLN A 94 2.76 15.58 22.92
CA GLN A 94 1.95 14.54 23.56
C GLN A 94 1.50 13.47 22.56
N MET A 95 1.19 13.88 21.33
CA MET A 95 0.83 12.96 20.25
C MET A 95 2.02 12.09 19.80
N LEU A 96 3.26 12.63 19.80
CA LEU A 96 4.47 11.84 19.52
C LEU A 96 4.72 10.78 20.59
N ASP A 97 4.55 11.12 21.87
CA ASP A 97 4.72 10.17 22.99
C ASP A 97 3.73 9.00 22.90
N ARG A 98 2.49 9.29 22.49
CA ARG A 98 1.48 8.26 22.21
C ARG A 98 1.88 7.37 21.03
N CYS A 99 2.35 7.95 19.92
CA CYS A 99 2.84 7.17 18.78
C CYS A 99 3.96 6.21 19.20
N TRP A 100 4.91 6.68 20.01
CA TRP A 100 6.02 5.85 20.48
C TRP A 100 5.57 4.70 21.39
N SER A 101 4.60 4.96 22.27
CA SER A 101 3.98 3.93 23.11
C SER A 101 3.31 2.83 22.27
N HIS A 102 2.58 3.20 21.21
CA HIS A 102 1.95 2.24 20.30
C HIS A 102 2.97 1.42 19.50
N ILE A 103 4.07 2.03 19.03
CA ILE A 103 5.15 1.31 18.34
C ILE A 103 5.72 0.23 19.26
N GLN A 104 6.04 0.58 20.51
CA GLN A 104 6.60 -0.39 21.48
C GLN A 104 5.64 -1.54 21.76
N ALA A 105 4.34 -1.25 21.96
CA ALA A 105 3.32 -2.26 22.21
C ALA A 105 3.13 -3.20 21.01
N ALA A 106 3.09 -2.65 19.79
CA ALA A 106 2.95 -3.44 18.56
C ALA A 106 4.17 -4.32 18.31
N VAL A 107 5.38 -3.81 18.55
CA VAL A 107 6.63 -4.60 18.45
C VAL A 107 6.65 -5.73 19.47
N ALA A 108 6.32 -5.46 20.74
CA ALA A 108 6.26 -6.49 21.78
C ALA A 108 5.27 -7.62 21.46
N ALA A 109 4.19 -7.30 20.75
CA ALA A 109 3.18 -8.25 20.33
C ALA A 109 3.42 -8.89 18.94
N GLY A 110 4.56 -8.62 18.29
CA GLY A 110 4.89 -9.17 16.97
C GLY A 110 4.08 -8.60 15.79
N ARG A 111 3.34 -7.49 16.01
CA ARG A 111 2.48 -6.85 14.99
C ARG A 111 3.28 -5.81 14.20
N VAL A 112 4.17 -6.30 13.33
CA VAL A 112 5.15 -5.47 12.59
C VAL A 112 4.51 -4.45 11.64
N ILE A 113 3.36 -4.78 11.03
CA ILE A 113 2.64 -3.87 10.12
C ILE A 113 2.06 -2.68 10.89
N GLU A 114 1.46 -2.94 12.05
CA GLU A 114 0.92 -1.90 12.93
C GLU A 114 2.04 -0.97 13.44
N ALA A 115 3.16 -1.55 13.89
CA ALA A 115 4.34 -0.77 14.29
C ALA A 115 4.85 0.13 13.16
N ARG A 116 4.86 -0.35 11.91
CA ARG A 116 5.24 0.45 10.74
C ARG A 116 4.26 1.60 10.49
N GLY A 117 2.96 1.38 10.67
CA GLY A 117 1.94 2.43 10.55
C GLY A 117 2.15 3.55 11.57
N TRP A 118 2.33 3.21 12.84
CA TRP A 118 2.62 4.19 13.90
C TRP A 118 3.97 4.89 13.70
N MET A 119 4.98 4.20 13.18
CA MET A 119 6.28 4.79 12.87
C MET A 119 6.21 5.80 11.72
N ARG A 120 5.30 5.61 10.76
CA ARG A 120 5.02 6.60 9.72
C ARG A 120 4.38 7.85 10.32
N LEU A 121 3.33 7.68 11.13
CA LEU A 121 2.67 8.80 11.84
C LEU A 121 3.66 9.59 12.71
N TYR A 122 4.56 8.91 13.42
CA TYR A 122 5.61 9.56 14.19
C TYR A 122 6.53 10.44 13.32
N LYS A 123 6.95 9.96 12.14
CA LYS A 123 7.80 10.72 11.22
C LYS A 123 7.08 11.93 10.65
N ASP A 124 5.81 11.77 10.30
CA ASP A 124 4.99 12.84 9.71
C ASP A 124 4.67 13.92 10.76
N LEU A 125 4.53 13.55 12.04
CA LEU A 125 4.19 14.47 13.11
C LEU A 125 5.41 15.19 13.73
N LYS A 126 6.60 14.59 13.67
CA LYS A 126 7.83 15.13 14.29
C LYS A 126 8.15 16.58 13.90
N PRO A 127 7.97 17.02 12.64
CA PRO A 127 8.20 18.42 12.27
C PRO A 127 7.31 19.40 13.05
N PHE A 128 6.05 19.04 13.32
CA PHE A 128 5.10 19.93 13.99
C PHE A 128 5.47 20.20 15.45
N ALA A 129 5.94 19.18 16.17
CA ALA A 129 6.43 19.37 17.53
C ALA A 129 7.65 20.29 17.60
N HIS A 130 8.51 20.26 16.57
CA HIS A 130 9.63 21.18 16.47
C HIS A 130 9.17 22.63 16.27
N TYR A 131 8.18 22.85 15.40
CA TYR A 131 7.61 24.18 15.17
C TYR A 131 6.88 24.73 16.40
N GLU A 132 6.09 23.92 17.11
CA GLU A 132 5.44 24.33 18.36
C GLU A 132 6.46 24.78 19.42
N ALA A 133 7.59 24.06 19.53
CA ALA A 133 8.65 24.41 20.48
C ALA A 133 9.36 25.73 20.14
N ILE A 134 9.55 26.02 18.84
CA ILE A 134 10.12 27.30 18.40
C ILE A 134 9.15 28.45 18.70
N ALA A 135 7.89 28.31 18.31
CA ALA A 135 6.87 29.33 18.53
C ALA A 135 6.66 29.64 20.03
N ALA A 136 6.64 28.60 20.88
CA ALA A 136 6.54 28.78 22.33
C ALA A 136 7.74 29.54 22.91
N ARG A 137 8.94 29.33 22.37
CA ARG A 137 10.16 30.01 22.80
C ARG A 137 10.18 31.46 22.36
N GLU A 138 9.75 31.76 21.14
CA GLU A 138 9.61 33.13 20.64
C GLU A 138 8.60 33.92 21.46
N ALA A 139 7.41 33.35 21.71
CA ALA A 139 6.38 33.97 22.54
C ALA A 139 6.87 34.25 23.97
N ARG A 140 7.72 33.39 24.54
CA ARG A 140 8.33 33.64 25.85
C ARG A 140 9.31 34.82 25.81
N MET A 141 10.16 34.88 24.80
CA MET A 141 11.12 35.97 24.62
C MET A 141 10.42 37.32 24.41
N GLU A 142 9.31 37.34 23.67
CA GLU A 142 8.51 38.54 23.46
C GLU A 142 7.86 39.03 24.76
N ARG A 143 7.32 38.13 25.58
CA ARG A 143 6.78 38.47 26.91
C ARG A 143 7.86 39.05 27.83
N GLU A 144 9.02 38.41 27.90
CA GLU A 144 10.15 38.90 28.69
C GLU A 144 10.69 40.24 28.17
N ALA A 145 10.61 40.50 26.86
CA ALA A 145 10.99 41.79 26.27
C ALA A 145 9.95 42.89 26.51
N ALA A 146 8.66 42.55 26.56
CA ALA A 146 7.59 43.48 26.94
C ALA A 146 7.70 43.87 28.42
N GLU A 147 7.92 42.90 29.31
CA GLU A 147 8.11 43.11 30.75
C GLU A 147 9.33 43.97 31.08
N ARG A 148 10.37 43.99 30.23
CA ARG A 148 11.56 44.84 30.41
C ARG A 148 11.41 46.26 29.87
N ARG A 149 10.38 46.52 29.07
CA ARG A 149 10.10 47.85 28.48
C ARG A 149 9.14 48.69 29.31
N GLU A 150 8.40 48.03 30.22
CA GLU A 150 7.52 48.63 31.21
C GLU A 150 8.29 48.98 32.49
#